data_AF-A0A0L0VXX7-F1
#
_entry.id   AF-A0A0L0VXX7-F1
#
_cell.length_a   1.000
_cell.length_b   1.000
_cell.length_c   1.000
_cell.angle_alpha   90.00
_cell.angle_beta   90.00
_cell.angle_gamma   90.00
#
_symmetry.space_group_name_H-M   'P 1'
#
loop_
_entity.id
_entity.type
_entity.pdbx_description
1 polymer ?
#
loop_
_entity_poly.entity_id
_entity_poly.type
_entity_poly.pdbx_seq_one_letter_code
_entity_poly.pdbx_strand_id
1 'polypeptide(L)'
;MYLGLDAWQSPNGFDILGTVIYRLVKGNTGSYQLEAMPLDFVRLESRHTGVYLAETVRMIDEKFGVKEKICGIVTDNASNNKAMVDEIKKFRWPRFNGEKTTNTGSGDQQSDSDEEFDPDDPEDHIQILENGDGRDEEEEEEQDQVSNTELAADMIDDNEIELEAADVNELSDEGDSDKYTLESCKKTLAKFRAIARKLNKSPNSKALFVKLCKEKGCSKPHTVERDVRTRWNSTLVQISSIERCSEAILTWQKDKRYGTLRLYHINQAELELARDLIGVLQIFQEITLQVSTHGVARISQVVVFIDQITSHLSTVITNEEDLYPPALWNACRAGLQLTNKYYTLTDCSPLYLVAMVLHPSFKDEYFKLAKWQPEWIIEAI
;
A
#
# COMPACT_ATOMS: atom_id res chain seq x y z
N MET A 1 -16.53 -5.58 18.95
CA MET A 1 -16.74 -5.17 17.54
C MET A 1 -15.54 -4.33 17.15
N TYR A 2 -15.06 -4.43 15.92
CA TYR A 2 -13.95 -3.61 15.43
C TYR A 2 -14.46 -2.60 14.41
N LEU A 3 -13.81 -1.44 14.33
CA LEU A 3 -14.10 -0.40 13.35
C LEU A 3 -12.99 -0.39 12.30
N GLY A 4 -13.34 -0.60 11.04
CA GLY A 4 -12.47 -0.34 9.90
C GLY A 4 -12.67 1.08 9.43
N LEU A 5 -11.58 1.83 9.30
CA LEU A 5 -11.56 3.19 8.79
C LEU A 5 -10.65 3.21 7.56
N ASP A 6 -11.17 3.76 6.46
CA ASP A 6 -10.41 3.92 5.23
C ASP A 6 -10.75 5.28 4.63
N ALA A 7 -9.73 6.07 4.33
CA ALA A 7 -9.87 7.40 3.74
C ALA A 7 -9.20 7.42 2.37
N TRP A 8 -9.97 7.72 1.33
CA TRP A 8 -9.45 7.76 -0.03
C TRP A 8 -10.09 8.88 -0.86
N GLN A 9 -9.37 9.28 -1.91
CA GLN A 9 -9.93 10.16 -2.93
C GLN A 9 -10.64 9.34 -4.01
N SER A 10 -11.92 9.63 -4.20
CA SER A 10 -12.75 9.03 -5.25
C SER A 10 -12.34 9.50 -6.65
N PRO A 11 -12.68 8.75 -7.73
CA PRO A 11 -12.31 9.13 -9.10
C PRO A 11 -12.85 10.49 -9.57
N ASN A 12 -13.90 11.00 -8.94
CA ASN A 12 -14.49 12.32 -9.18
C ASN A 12 -13.91 13.42 -8.27
N GLY A 13 -12.83 13.12 -7.54
CA GLY A 13 -12.06 14.10 -6.76
C GLY A 13 -12.61 14.40 -5.37
N PHE A 14 -13.63 13.67 -4.90
CA PHE A 14 -14.11 13.82 -3.52
C PHE A 14 -13.32 12.94 -2.58
N ASP A 15 -12.91 13.51 -1.46
CA ASP A 15 -12.35 12.77 -0.36
C ASP A 15 -13.45 12.13 0.48
N ILE A 16 -13.29 10.84 0.77
CA ILE A 16 -14.31 10.04 1.44
C ILE A 16 -13.66 9.27 2.59
N LEU A 17 -14.28 9.33 3.77
CA LEU A 17 -14.03 8.41 4.87
C LEU A 17 -15.09 7.31 4.86
N GLY A 18 -14.68 6.10 4.49
CA GLY A 18 -15.48 4.90 4.65
C GLY A 18 -15.32 4.33 6.05
N THR A 19 -16.45 4.06 6.71
CA THR A 19 -16.47 3.41 8.02
C THR A 19 -17.19 2.07 7.92
N VAL A 20 -16.53 1.00 8.35
CA VAL A 20 -17.05 -0.37 8.31
C VAL A 20 -16.98 -0.98 9.69
N ILE A 21 -18.02 -1.69 10.12
CA ILE A 21 -17.96 -2.49 11.36
C ILE A 21 -17.67 -3.95 11.05
N TYR A 22 -16.78 -4.55 11.84
CA TYR A 22 -16.50 -5.98 11.85
C TYR A 22 -17.03 -6.60 13.14
N ARG A 23 -17.92 -7.59 13.03
CA ARG A 23 -18.52 -8.26 14.18
C ARG A 23 -18.83 -9.73 13.91
N LEU A 24 -18.83 -10.53 14.98
CA LEU A 24 -19.38 -11.89 14.94
C LEU A 24 -20.87 -11.83 15.25
N VAL A 25 -21.69 -12.37 14.36
CA VAL A 25 -23.14 -12.48 14.51
C VAL A 25 -23.50 -13.94 14.68
N LYS A 26 -24.36 -14.23 15.67
CA LYS A 26 -24.91 -15.58 15.87
C LYS A 26 -26.13 -15.77 14.98
N GLY A 27 -26.05 -16.72 14.05
CA GLY A 27 -27.17 -17.09 13.18
C GLY A 27 -28.24 -17.90 13.91
N ASN A 28 -29.39 -18.05 13.26
CA ASN A 28 -30.57 -18.77 13.80
C ASN A 28 -30.29 -20.25 14.11
N THR A 29 -29.32 -20.84 13.43
CA THR A 29 -28.85 -22.23 13.62
C THR A 29 -27.84 -22.37 14.78
N GLY A 30 -27.47 -21.27 15.44
CA GLY A 30 -26.47 -21.23 16.50
C GLY A 30 -25.02 -21.09 16.03
N SER A 31 -24.76 -21.12 14.71
CA SER A 31 -23.44 -20.85 14.13
C SER A 31 -23.06 -19.37 14.21
N TYR A 32 -21.78 -19.07 14.31
CA TYR A 32 -21.27 -17.69 14.23
C TYR A 32 -20.80 -17.39 12.80
N GLN A 33 -21.09 -16.18 12.33
CA GLN A 33 -20.61 -15.65 11.06
C GLN A 33 -19.89 -14.31 11.30
N LEU A 34 -18.74 -14.13 10.65
CA LEU A 34 -18.08 -12.83 10.60
C LEU A 34 -18.81 -11.95 9.59
N GLU A 35 -19.33 -10.83 10.06
CA GLU A 35 -20.00 -9.83 9.25
C GLU A 35 -19.11 -8.58 9.15
N ALA A 36 -18.92 -8.12 7.92
CA ALA A 36 -18.38 -6.81 7.61
C ALA A 36 -19.53 -5.97 7.05
N MET A 37 -19.91 -4.90 7.75
CA MET A 37 -21.05 -4.07 7.39
C MET A 37 -20.61 -2.61 7.26
N PRO A 38 -20.75 -1.98 6.08
CA PRO A 38 -20.55 -0.55 5.94
C PRO A 38 -21.51 0.21 6.86
N LEU A 39 -20.97 1.11 7.66
CA LEU A 39 -21.73 1.93 8.59
C LEU A 39 -22.06 3.30 7.98
N ASP A 40 -21.06 3.96 7.40
CA ASP A 40 -21.24 5.24 6.72
C ASP A 40 -20.13 5.53 5.69
N PHE A 41 -20.42 6.44 4.76
CA PHE A 41 -19.45 7.02 3.84
C PHE A 41 -19.59 8.53 3.92
N VAL A 42 -18.64 9.18 4.60
CA VAL A 42 -18.69 10.61 4.84
C VAL A 42 -17.77 11.30 3.85
N ARG A 43 -18.31 12.28 3.11
CA ARG A 43 -17.49 13.18 2.30
C ARG A 43 -16.74 14.13 3.24
N LEU A 44 -15.43 14.17 3.11
CA LEU A 44 -14.56 15.07 3.86
C LEU A 44 -14.52 16.43 3.16
N GLU A 45 -14.64 17.51 3.94
CA GLU A 45 -14.71 18.89 3.44
C GLU A 45 -13.45 19.70 3.77
N SER A 46 -12.55 19.13 4.56
CA SER A 46 -11.34 19.78 5.07
C SER A 46 -10.15 18.87 4.91
N ARG A 47 -8.94 19.44 5.07
CA ARG A 47 -7.70 18.66 5.09
C ARG A 47 -7.82 17.53 6.12
N HIS A 48 -7.29 16.36 5.77
CA HIS A 48 -7.42 15.12 6.56
C HIS A 48 -6.54 15.11 7.81
N THR A 49 -6.60 16.15 8.64
CA THR A 49 -5.88 16.19 9.91
C THR A 49 -6.42 15.10 10.84
N GLY A 50 -5.55 14.56 11.70
CA GLY A 50 -5.96 13.51 12.65
C GLY A 50 -7.16 13.94 13.52
N VAL A 51 -7.16 15.19 13.99
CA VAL A 51 -8.26 15.77 14.79
C VAL A 51 -9.57 15.79 14.00
N TYR A 52 -9.55 16.27 12.75
CA TYR A 52 -10.76 16.35 11.92
C TYR A 52 -11.32 14.95 11.61
N LEU A 53 -10.46 13.99 11.29
CA LEU A 53 -10.86 12.61 11.08
C LEU A 53 -11.46 12.00 12.35
N ALA A 54 -10.85 12.22 13.52
CA ALA A 54 -11.35 11.72 14.80
C ALA A 54 -12.74 12.28 15.13
N GLU A 55 -12.93 13.59 14.95
CA GLU A 55 -14.23 14.25 15.11
C GLU A 55 -15.28 13.70 14.13
N THR A 56 -14.89 13.43 12.89
CA THR A 56 -15.77 12.80 11.90
C THR A 56 -16.21 11.41 12.35
N VAL A 57 -15.28 10.59 12.86
CA VAL A 57 -15.60 9.27 13.41
C VAL A 57 -16.50 9.39 14.65
N ARG A 58 -16.28 10.39 15.51
CA ARG A 58 -17.15 10.67 16.68
C ARG A 58 -18.58 10.99 16.24
N MET A 59 -18.77 11.79 15.19
CA MET A 59 -20.10 12.08 14.65
C MET A 59 -20.81 10.82 14.13
N ILE A 60 -20.06 9.92 13.46
CA ILE A 60 -20.60 8.63 13.02
C ILE A 60 -21.01 7.79 14.24
N ASP A 61 -20.17 7.73 15.27
CA ASP A 61 -20.53 7.06 16.52
C ASP A 61 -21.81 7.63 17.14
N GLU A 62 -21.91 8.95 17.31
CA GLU A 62 -23.08 9.60 17.91
C GLU A 62 -24.36 9.31 17.12
N LYS A 63 -24.26 9.26 15.79
CA LYS A 63 -25.37 8.92 14.88
C LYS A 63 -25.86 7.47 15.07
N PHE A 64 -24.96 6.52 15.28
CA PHE A 64 -25.30 5.09 15.32
C PHE A 64 -25.30 4.47 16.73
N GLY A 65 -24.80 5.17 17.74
CA GLY A 65 -24.73 4.75 19.14
C GLY A 65 -23.87 3.49 19.36
N VAL A 66 -22.65 3.46 18.83
CA VAL A 66 -21.83 2.24 18.76
C VAL A 66 -20.62 2.19 19.69
N LYS A 67 -20.23 3.30 20.34
CA LYS A 67 -19.02 3.47 21.17
C LYS A 67 -18.85 2.39 22.22
N GLU A 68 -19.96 2.00 22.86
CA GLU A 68 -19.98 1.01 23.93
C GLU A 68 -19.54 -0.39 23.48
N LYS A 69 -19.46 -0.62 22.15
CA LYS A 69 -19.19 -1.92 21.54
C LYS A 69 -17.84 -1.96 20.80
N ILE A 70 -17.21 -0.82 20.56
CA ILE A 70 -15.95 -0.71 19.81
C ILE A 70 -14.79 -1.18 20.70
N CYS A 71 -14.13 -2.25 20.27
CA CYS A 71 -13.01 -2.87 20.99
C CYS A 71 -11.65 -2.59 20.32
N GLY A 72 -11.66 -2.03 19.12
CA GLY A 72 -10.45 -1.77 18.35
C GLY A 72 -10.77 -1.09 17.02
N ILE A 73 -9.77 -0.43 16.48
CA ILE A 73 -9.82 0.28 15.20
C ILE A 73 -8.75 -0.34 14.29
N VAL A 74 -9.10 -0.51 13.02
CA VAL A 74 -8.20 -0.97 11.97
C VAL A 74 -8.19 0.11 10.89
N THR A 75 -6.99 0.58 10.56
CA THR A 75 -6.74 1.64 9.58
C THR A 75 -5.37 1.38 8.94
N ASP A 76 -5.08 1.99 7.80
CA ASP A 76 -3.74 1.94 7.21
C ASP A 76 -2.69 2.69 8.08
N ASN A 77 -1.43 2.62 7.66
CA ASN A 77 -0.30 3.20 8.39
C ASN A 77 0.02 4.65 7.94
N ALA A 78 -0.97 5.44 7.53
CA ALA A 78 -0.78 6.86 7.27
C ALA A 78 -0.60 7.65 8.58
N SER A 79 0.26 8.68 8.56
CA SER A 79 0.55 9.54 9.73
C SER A 79 -0.71 10.16 10.33
N ASN A 80 -1.61 10.66 9.47
CA ASN A 80 -2.89 11.22 9.89
C ASN A 80 -3.81 10.21 10.57
N ASN A 81 -3.74 8.93 10.18
CA ASN A 81 -4.53 7.87 10.80
C ASN A 81 -4.00 7.50 12.18
N LYS A 82 -2.67 7.56 12.38
CA LYS A 82 -2.08 7.46 13.72
C LYS A 82 -2.55 8.60 14.62
N ALA A 83 -2.45 9.84 14.14
CA ALA A 83 -2.92 11.01 14.88
C ALA A 83 -4.43 10.91 15.20
N MET A 84 -5.25 10.47 14.23
CA MET A 84 -6.68 10.22 14.43
C MET A 84 -6.92 9.22 15.56
N VAL A 85 -6.23 8.08 15.57
CA VAL A 85 -6.39 7.06 16.61
C VAL A 85 -6.00 7.60 17.98
N ASP A 86 -4.95 8.42 18.06
CA ASP A 86 -4.51 9.05 19.30
C ASP A 86 -5.51 10.10 19.81
N GLU A 87 -6.15 10.86 18.92
CA GLU A 87 -7.28 11.75 19.28
C GLU A 87 -8.52 10.96 19.74
N ILE A 88 -8.88 9.87 19.06
CA ILE A 88 -10.04 9.04 19.45
C ILE A 88 -9.85 8.46 20.87
N LYS A 89 -8.63 8.11 21.28
CA LYS A 89 -8.35 7.65 22.66
C LYS A 89 -8.76 8.70 23.70
N LYS A 90 -8.69 9.99 23.38
CA LYS A 90 -9.12 11.07 24.29
C LYS A 90 -10.63 11.09 24.51
N PHE A 91 -11.43 10.50 23.61
CA PHE A 91 -12.89 10.37 23.78
C PHE A 91 -13.30 9.35 24.85
N ARG A 92 -12.35 8.54 25.37
CA ARG A 92 -12.57 7.58 26.48
C ARG A 92 -13.73 6.62 26.22
N TRP A 93 -13.77 6.05 25.02
CA TRP A 93 -14.74 5.01 24.68
C TRP A 93 -14.56 3.77 25.57
N PRO A 94 -15.61 3.24 26.22
CA PRO A 94 -15.44 2.34 27.38
C PRO A 94 -14.69 1.03 27.11
N ARG A 95 -14.71 0.54 25.87
CA ARG A 95 -14.03 -0.70 25.45
C ARG A 95 -12.80 -0.45 24.57
N PHE A 96 -12.49 0.81 24.30
CA PHE A 96 -11.37 1.24 23.48
C PHE A 96 -10.41 2.02 24.37
N ASN A 97 -9.78 1.31 25.31
CA ASN A 97 -8.74 1.85 26.17
C ASN A 97 -7.37 1.34 25.72
N GLY A 98 -6.43 2.26 25.54
CA GLY A 98 -5.01 2.00 25.28
C GLY A 98 -4.17 1.81 26.54
N GLU A 99 -4.78 1.63 27.72
CA GLU A 99 -4.04 1.36 28.94
C GLU A 99 -3.68 -0.12 29.05
N LYS A 100 -2.38 -0.39 29.18
CA LYS A 100 -1.87 -1.65 29.71
C LYS A 100 -2.57 -1.90 31.05
N THR A 101 -3.36 -2.95 31.16
CA THR A 101 -3.76 -3.51 32.45
C THR A 101 -2.52 -4.06 33.17
N THR A 102 -1.77 -3.18 33.82
CA THR A 102 -0.86 -3.56 34.90
C THR A 102 -1.58 -3.38 36.22
N ASN A 103 -2.05 -4.49 36.76
CA ASN A 103 -2.34 -4.62 38.19
C ASN A 103 -1.03 -4.39 38.96
N THR A 104 -0.85 -3.24 39.59
CA THR A 104 -0.04 -3.10 40.80
C THR A 104 -0.47 -1.85 41.55
N GLY A 105 -0.81 -2.02 42.82
CA GLY A 105 -1.40 -0.99 43.66
C GLY A 105 -0.44 0.09 44.15
N SER A 106 -1.09 1.14 44.67
CA SER A 106 -0.62 2.12 45.68
C SER A 106 0.58 3.01 45.35
N GLY A 107 0.34 4.33 45.36
CA GLY A 107 1.35 5.32 45.78
C GLY A 107 1.44 6.59 44.92
N ASP A 108 0.74 7.62 45.38
CA ASP A 108 1.06 9.05 45.34
C ASP A 108 1.13 9.89 44.03
N GLN A 109 0.65 11.11 44.24
CA GLN A 109 0.44 12.23 43.34
C GLN A 109 1.77 12.89 42.92
N GLN A 110 1.85 13.38 41.68
CA GLN A 110 2.11 14.80 41.44
C GLN A 110 1.77 15.21 40.01
N SER A 111 1.05 16.33 39.93
CA SER A 111 0.76 17.12 38.74
C SER A 111 2.02 17.80 38.24
N ASP A 112 2.29 17.70 36.94
CA ASP A 112 3.04 18.74 36.23
C ASP A 112 2.26 19.10 34.96
N SER A 113 1.90 20.38 34.93
CA SER A 113 1.28 21.09 33.84
C SER A 113 2.39 21.69 32.98
N ASP A 114 2.59 21.16 31.79
CA ASP A 114 3.39 21.83 30.76
C ASP A 114 2.44 22.28 29.64
N GLU A 115 2.14 23.57 29.66
CA GLU A 115 1.57 24.31 28.54
C GLU A 115 2.65 24.41 27.46
N GLU A 116 2.45 23.75 26.32
CA GLU A 116 3.25 24.03 25.12
C GLU A 116 2.53 25.03 24.22
N PHE A 117 3.25 26.12 24.01
CA PHE A 117 2.95 27.34 23.30
C PHE A 117 2.94 27.06 21.78
N ASP A 118 1.86 27.46 21.11
CA ASP A 118 1.72 27.47 19.65
C ASP A 118 2.18 28.83 19.10
N PRO A 119 3.18 28.86 18.19
CA PRO A 119 3.31 29.99 17.29
C PRO A 119 3.34 29.54 15.82
N ASP A 120 2.40 30.13 15.09
CA ASP A 120 2.46 30.53 13.69
C ASP A 120 2.24 29.44 12.63
N ASP A 121 0.96 29.25 12.32
CA ASP A 121 0.43 29.03 10.96
C ASP A 121 0.42 30.38 10.20
N PRO A 122 1.16 30.50 9.09
CA PRO A 122 0.78 31.47 8.09
C PRO A 122 0.76 30.80 6.71
N GLU A 123 -0.41 30.36 6.25
CA GLU A 123 -0.80 30.60 4.86
C GLU A 123 -2.30 30.44 4.62
N ASP A 124 -3.04 31.45 5.08
CA ASP A 124 -4.22 31.94 4.38
C ASP A 124 -3.78 32.54 3.04
N HIS A 125 -4.37 32.07 1.93
CA HIS A 125 -4.98 32.90 0.87
C HIS A 125 -5.60 31.99 -0.21
N ILE A 126 -6.84 31.56 0.03
CA ILE A 126 -7.76 31.13 -1.04
C ILE A 126 -8.72 32.29 -1.30
N GLN A 127 -8.63 32.93 -2.47
CA GLN A 127 -9.76 33.66 -3.04
C GLN A 127 -10.51 32.73 -3.98
N ILE A 128 -11.67 32.29 -3.51
CA ILE A 128 -12.73 31.68 -4.32
C ILE A 128 -13.38 32.78 -5.14
N LEU A 129 -13.48 32.60 -6.46
CA LEU A 129 -14.56 33.17 -7.25
C LEU A 129 -15.17 32.09 -8.14
N GLU A 130 -16.47 31.89 -7.95
CA GLU A 130 -17.34 30.97 -8.67
C GLU A 130 -17.71 31.48 -10.08
N ASN A 131 -17.94 30.49 -10.96
CA ASN A 131 -18.93 30.41 -12.04
C ASN A 131 -18.87 31.36 -13.26
N GLY A 132 -18.78 30.75 -14.45
CA GLY A 132 -19.10 31.39 -15.73
C GLY A 132 -18.89 30.47 -16.93
N ASP A 133 -20.00 29.99 -17.47
CA ASP A 133 -20.20 29.18 -18.70
C ASP A 133 -19.55 29.77 -19.97
N GLY A 134 -19.13 28.94 -20.94
CA GLY A 134 -18.72 29.42 -22.27
C GLY A 134 -17.74 28.53 -23.04
N ARG A 135 -18.20 28.00 -24.17
CA ARG A 135 -17.46 27.26 -25.21
C ARG A 135 -16.31 28.09 -25.83
N ASP A 136 -15.19 27.46 -26.18
CA ASP A 136 -14.78 27.17 -27.57
C ASP A 136 -13.34 26.60 -27.61
N GLU A 137 -13.07 25.89 -28.70
CA GLU A 137 -11.84 25.20 -29.08
C GLU A 137 -10.68 26.17 -29.26
N GLU A 138 -9.50 25.92 -28.68
CA GLU A 138 -8.20 26.22 -29.32
C GLU A 138 -7.17 25.15 -28.95
N GLU A 139 -6.46 24.69 -29.98
CA GLU A 139 -5.31 23.80 -29.92
C GLU A 139 -4.12 24.55 -29.33
N GLU A 140 -3.54 24.06 -28.23
CA GLU A 140 -2.21 24.52 -27.80
C GLU A 140 -1.15 23.46 -28.15
N GLU A 141 -0.33 23.82 -29.14
CA GLU A 141 0.95 23.21 -29.43
C GLU A 141 1.94 23.57 -28.31
N GLU A 142 2.27 22.61 -27.43
CA GLU A 142 3.46 22.76 -26.59
C GLU A 142 4.71 22.36 -27.38
N GLN A 143 5.36 23.36 -27.97
CA GLN A 143 6.81 23.36 -28.09
C GLN A 143 7.37 23.64 -26.70
N ASP A 144 7.97 22.63 -26.06
CA ASP A 144 8.81 22.91 -24.90
C ASP A 144 10.23 22.39 -25.08
N GLN A 145 11.13 23.36 -25.03
CA GLN A 145 12.55 23.23 -25.13
C GLN A 145 13.09 22.57 -23.86
N VAL A 146 14.06 21.69 -24.07
CA VAL A 146 14.84 21.05 -23.04
C VAL A 146 15.60 22.11 -22.24
N SER A 147 15.14 22.43 -21.03
CA SER A 147 15.97 22.91 -19.91
C SER A 147 15.09 23.22 -18.68
N ASN A 148 14.95 22.27 -17.76
CA ASN A 148 14.83 22.50 -16.31
C ASN A 148 14.72 21.14 -15.61
N THR A 149 15.89 20.55 -15.33
CA THR A 149 16.04 19.23 -14.70
C THR A 149 15.96 19.27 -13.17
N GLU A 150 15.54 20.38 -12.55
CA GLU A 150 15.71 20.54 -11.08
C GLU A 150 14.54 21.20 -10.32
N LEU A 151 13.30 21.19 -10.86
CA LEU A 151 12.15 21.81 -10.16
C LEU A 151 10.93 20.90 -9.95
N ALA A 152 11.08 19.58 -10.11
CA ALA A 152 10.04 18.60 -9.77
C ALA A 152 10.41 17.70 -8.58
N ALA A 153 11.46 18.07 -7.84
CA ALA A 153 11.94 17.35 -6.65
C ALA A 153 11.39 17.95 -5.34
N ASP A 154 10.99 19.22 -5.32
CA ASP A 154 10.55 19.90 -4.10
C ASP A 154 9.05 20.10 -4.08
N MET A 155 8.31 19.06 -3.67
CA MET A 155 7.06 19.12 -2.87
C MET A 155 6.71 17.70 -2.33
N ILE A 156 7.72 16.87 -2.09
CA ILE A 156 7.51 15.49 -1.64
C ILE A 156 7.38 15.54 -0.12
N ASP A 157 6.18 15.23 0.39
CA ASP A 157 5.98 14.88 1.80
C ASP A 157 6.71 13.55 2.03
N ASP A 158 7.97 13.65 2.46
CA ASP A 158 8.91 12.56 2.73
C ASP A 158 8.56 11.72 3.99
N ASN A 159 7.31 11.74 4.45
CA ASN A 159 6.88 10.97 5.62
C ASN A 159 6.38 9.54 5.28
N GLU A 160 6.63 9.05 4.07
CA GLU A 160 6.36 7.66 3.69
C GLU A 160 7.62 6.82 3.97
N ILE A 161 7.52 5.82 4.85
CA ILE A 161 8.63 4.97 5.38
C ILE A 161 9.83 4.84 4.43
N GLU A 162 10.80 5.73 4.56
CA GLU A 162 12.09 5.59 3.90
C GLU A 162 12.95 4.66 4.76
N LEU A 163 13.43 3.57 4.16
CA LEU A 163 14.56 2.83 4.73
C LEU A 163 15.79 3.69 4.48
N GLU A 164 16.51 4.07 5.54
CA GLU A 164 17.74 4.83 5.36
C GLU A 164 18.78 3.93 4.68
N ALA A 165 19.61 4.46 3.78
CA ALA A 165 20.63 3.66 3.08
C ALA A 165 21.63 2.99 4.05
N ALA A 166 21.74 3.52 5.29
CA ALA A 166 22.54 2.93 6.36
C ALA A 166 21.93 1.65 6.96
N ASP A 167 20.64 1.38 6.72
CA ASP A 167 19.96 0.20 7.25
C ASP A 167 20.30 -1.06 6.45
N VAL A 168 20.64 -0.95 5.15
CA VAL A 168 20.91 -2.09 4.27
C VAL A 168 22.38 -2.54 4.33
N ASN A 169 22.68 -3.47 5.24
CA ASN A 169 23.99 -4.14 5.28
C ASN A 169 24.19 -5.08 4.07
N GLU A 170 25.45 -5.24 3.66
CA GLU A 170 25.89 -6.26 2.65
C GLU A 170 25.32 -6.07 1.24
N LEU A 171 25.23 -4.84 0.75
CA LEU A 171 24.92 -4.59 -0.66
C LEU A 171 25.99 -5.23 -1.56
N SER A 172 25.52 -5.90 -2.60
CA SER A 172 26.38 -6.47 -3.63
C SER A 172 26.66 -5.41 -4.70
N ASP A 173 27.91 -5.30 -5.13
CA ASP A 173 28.31 -4.34 -6.16
C ASP A 173 27.60 -4.63 -7.49
N GLU A 174 27.05 -3.58 -8.10
CA GLU A 174 26.41 -3.64 -9.41
C GLU A 174 27.43 -3.26 -10.49
N GLY A 175 27.64 -4.13 -11.48
CA GLY A 175 28.58 -3.94 -12.58
C GLY A 175 27.91 -3.65 -13.92
N ASP A 176 28.64 -2.99 -14.83
CA ASP A 176 28.16 -2.73 -16.20
C ASP A 176 27.90 -4.00 -17.02
N SER A 177 28.43 -5.15 -16.57
CA SER A 177 28.20 -6.47 -17.16
C SER A 177 26.92 -7.15 -16.69
N ASP A 178 26.25 -6.61 -15.67
CA ASP A 178 25.03 -7.19 -15.13
C ASP A 178 23.87 -7.03 -16.11
N LYS A 179 22.92 -7.99 -16.09
CA LYS A 179 21.71 -7.94 -16.93
C LYS A 179 20.98 -6.60 -16.79
N TYR A 180 20.95 -6.05 -15.57
CA TYR A 180 20.42 -4.74 -15.25
C TYR A 180 20.96 -4.25 -13.89
N THR A 181 20.99 -2.93 -13.73
CA THR A 181 21.39 -2.21 -12.51
C THR A 181 20.18 -1.47 -11.93
N LEU A 182 20.26 -0.98 -10.70
CA LEU A 182 19.22 -0.16 -10.07
C LEU A 182 18.81 1.02 -10.96
N GLU A 183 19.79 1.68 -11.58
CA GLU A 183 19.57 2.83 -12.45
C GLU A 183 18.84 2.42 -13.75
N SER A 184 19.19 1.29 -14.35
CA SER A 184 18.48 0.79 -15.53
C SER A 184 17.07 0.29 -15.18
N CYS A 185 16.87 -0.27 -13.98
CA CYS A 185 15.55 -0.61 -13.45
C CYS A 185 14.65 0.62 -13.33
N LYS A 186 15.13 1.71 -12.71
CA LYS A 186 14.40 2.97 -12.58
C LYS A 186 13.98 3.53 -13.94
N LYS A 187 14.91 3.56 -14.90
CA LYS A 187 14.65 3.97 -16.28
C LYS A 187 13.58 3.10 -16.95
N THR A 188 13.68 1.79 -16.81
CA THR A 188 12.73 0.84 -17.41
C THR A 188 11.31 1.04 -16.87
N LEU A 189 11.17 1.16 -15.54
CA LEU A 189 9.87 1.44 -14.90
C LEU A 189 9.29 2.79 -15.36
N ALA A 190 10.12 3.82 -15.57
CA ALA A 190 9.66 5.09 -16.13
C ALA A 190 9.09 4.94 -17.55
N LYS A 191 9.72 4.11 -18.40
CA LYS A 191 9.19 3.79 -19.74
C LYS A 191 7.86 3.05 -19.68
N PHE A 192 7.74 2.07 -18.78
CA PHE A 192 6.49 1.33 -18.56
C PHE A 192 5.34 2.26 -18.17
N ARG A 193 5.59 3.20 -17.27
CA ARG A 193 4.63 4.26 -16.89
C ARG A 193 4.26 5.15 -18.07
N ALA A 194 5.22 5.52 -18.92
CA ALA A 194 4.96 6.34 -20.11
C ALA A 194 4.06 5.62 -21.12
N ILE A 195 4.30 4.32 -21.36
CA ILE A 195 3.45 3.47 -22.20
C ILE A 195 2.03 3.41 -21.65
N ALA A 196 1.87 3.08 -20.36
CA ALA A 196 0.57 3.03 -19.71
C ALA A 196 -0.16 4.37 -19.79
N ARG A 197 0.54 5.49 -19.54
CA ARG A 197 -0.04 6.83 -19.63
C ARG A 197 -0.57 7.13 -21.03
N LYS A 198 0.21 6.85 -22.09
CA LYS A 198 -0.21 7.09 -23.48
C LYS A 198 -1.45 6.27 -23.85
N LEU A 199 -1.46 4.99 -23.51
CA LEU A 199 -2.58 4.08 -23.80
C LEU A 199 -3.86 4.43 -23.02
N ASN A 200 -3.74 5.01 -21.83
CA ASN A 200 -4.91 5.41 -21.04
C ASN A 200 -5.42 6.82 -21.40
N LYS A 201 -4.56 7.75 -21.83
CA LYS A 201 -4.96 9.10 -22.22
C LYS A 201 -5.51 9.21 -23.65
N SER A 202 -5.06 8.37 -24.58
CA SER A 202 -5.42 8.48 -26.00
C SER A 202 -6.32 7.31 -26.45
N PRO A 203 -7.63 7.54 -26.66
CA PRO A 203 -8.56 6.51 -27.14
C PRO A 203 -8.15 5.94 -28.51
N ASN A 204 -7.67 6.77 -29.42
CA ASN A 204 -7.21 6.34 -30.75
C ASN A 204 -5.97 5.44 -30.66
N SER A 205 -5.02 5.80 -29.80
CA SER A 205 -3.84 4.97 -29.55
C SER A 205 -4.21 3.63 -28.91
N LYS A 206 -5.15 3.65 -27.95
CA LYS A 206 -5.70 2.44 -27.33
C LYS A 206 -6.41 1.55 -28.34
N ALA A 207 -7.20 2.12 -29.25
CA ALA A 207 -7.91 1.37 -30.29
C ALA A 207 -6.93 0.65 -31.23
N LEU A 208 -5.87 1.34 -31.68
CA LEU A 208 -4.82 0.73 -32.47
C LEU A 208 -4.10 -0.38 -31.70
N PHE A 209 -3.74 -0.13 -30.44
CA PHE A 209 -3.09 -1.11 -29.58
C PHE A 209 -3.94 -2.38 -29.42
N VAL A 210 -5.24 -2.25 -29.11
CA VAL A 210 -6.17 -3.38 -29.00
C VAL A 210 -6.26 -4.17 -30.31
N LYS A 211 -6.22 -3.50 -31.47
CA LYS A 211 -6.20 -4.17 -32.78
C LYS A 211 -4.91 -5.00 -32.92
N LEU A 212 -3.76 -4.42 -32.62
CA LEU A 212 -2.46 -5.11 -32.66
C LEU A 212 -2.41 -6.29 -31.68
N CYS A 213 -2.95 -6.14 -30.46
CA CYS A 213 -3.06 -7.25 -29.51
C CYS A 213 -3.85 -8.43 -30.07
N LYS A 214 -4.95 -8.17 -30.79
CA LYS A 214 -5.74 -9.23 -31.43
C LYS A 214 -4.99 -9.90 -32.58
N GLU A 215 -4.30 -9.11 -33.42
CA GLU A 215 -3.51 -9.61 -34.54
C GLU A 215 -2.32 -10.47 -34.08
N LYS A 216 -1.69 -10.09 -32.96
CA LYS A 216 -0.58 -10.82 -32.33
C LYS A 216 -1.04 -11.97 -31.41
N GLY A 217 -2.35 -12.16 -31.23
CA GLY A 217 -2.87 -13.22 -30.36
C GLY A 217 -2.58 -13.01 -28.86
N CYS A 218 -2.34 -11.77 -28.41
CA CYS A 218 -2.12 -11.47 -26.99
C CYS A 218 -3.37 -11.84 -26.16
N SER A 219 -3.17 -12.43 -24.99
CA SER A 219 -4.27 -12.74 -24.08
C SER A 219 -4.89 -11.46 -23.50
N LYS A 220 -6.17 -11.54 -23.13
CA LYS A 220 -6.90 -10.43 -22.49
C LYS A 220 -6.47 -10.27 -21.02
N PRO A 221 -6.64 -9.08 -20.41
CA PRO A 221 -7.26 -7.85 -20.95
C PRO A 221 -6.32 -6.99 -21.82
N HIS A 222 -6.74 -6.49 -22.98
CA HIS A 222 -5.91 -5.63 -23.86
C HIS A 222 -5.80 -4.20 -23.34
N THR A 223 -5.30 -4.04 -22.12
CA THR A 223 -5.08 -2.77 -21.42
C THR A 223 -3.84 -2.92 -20.55
N VAL A 224 -3.10 -1.82 -20.43
CA VAL A 224 -1.97 -1.69 -19.52
C VAL A 224 -2.40 -0.69 -18.45
N GLU A 225 -2.52 -1.16 -17.21
CA GLU A 225 -2.93 -0.30 -16.11
C GLU A 225 -1.82 0.67 -15.71
N ARG A 226 -2.24 1.80 -15.12
CA ARG A 226 -1.29 2.77 -14.58
C ARG A 226 -0.79 2.27 -13.23
N ASP A 227 0.52 2.32 -13.07
CA ASP A 227 1.16 2.30 -11.76
C ASP A 227 0.69 3.53 -10.96
N VAL A 228 0.25 3.28 -9.74
CA VAL A 228 -0.25 4.26 -8.78
C VAL A 228 0.46 3.98 -7.47
N ARG A 229 1.34 4.90 -7.06
CA ARG A 229 2.20 4.78 -5.88
C ARG A 229 1.45 4.29 -4.63
N THR A 230 0.26 4.83 -4.39
CA THR A 230 -0.56 4.53 -3.21
C THR A 230 -1.44 3.28 -3.35
N ARG A 231 -1.54 2.66 -4.53
CA ARG A 231 -2.33 1.43 -4.73
C ARG A 231 -1.41 0.22 -4.79
N TRP A 232 -1.55 -0.64 -3.78
CA TRP A 232 -0.78 -1.87 -3.66
C TRP A 232 -0.93 -2.72 -4.93
N ASN A 233 0.17 -3.34 -5.35
CA ASN A 233 0.28 -4.20 -6.54
C ASN A 233 0.07 -3.52 -7.91
N SER A 234 -0.16 -2.21 -7.98
CA SER A 234 -0.37 -1.53 -9.27
C SER A 234 0.85 -1.62 -10.21
N THR A 235 2.07 -1.57 -9.66
CA THR A 235 3.32 -1.87 -10.39
C THR A 235 3.27 -3.27 -11.01
N LEU A 236 2.93 -4.30 -10.23
CA LEU A 236 2.86 -5.68 -10.72
C LEU A 236 1.83 -5.82 -11.84
N VAL A 237 0.63 -5.28 -11.64
CA VAL A 237 -0.44 -5.30 -12.66
C VAL A 237 0.00 -4.62 -13.96
N GLN A 238 0.73 -3.50 -13.85
CA GLN A 238 1.30 -2.82 -15.00
C GLN A 238 2.33 -3.69 -15.73
N ILE A 239 3.35 -4.21 -15.03
CA ILE A 239 4.43 -4.98 -15.66
C ILE A 239 3.91 -6.31 -16.24
N SER A 240 3.00 -6.99 -15.56
CA SER A 240 2.34 -8.21 -16.08
C SER A 240 1.53 -7.90 -17.34
N SER A 241 0.91 -6.72 -17.43
CA SER A 241 0.18 -6.32 -18.65
C SER A 241 1.13 -6.00 -19.81
N ILE A 242 2.31 -5.45 -19.51
CA ILE A 242 3.36 -5.19 -20.50
C ILE A 242 3.94 -6.49 -21.04
N GLU A 243 4.28 -7.43 -20.16
CA GLU A 243 4.79 -8.76 -20.52
C GLU A 243 3.78 -9.51 -21.40
N ARG A 244 2.52 -9.55 -20.95
CA ARG A 244 1.39 -10.19 -21.66
C ARG A 244 1.09 -9.59 -23.04
N CYS A 245 1.30 -8.29 -23.23
CA CYS A 245 1.06 -7.60 -24.50
C CYS A 245 2.36 -7.22 -25.24
N SER A 246 3.49 -7.80 -24.86
CA SER A 246 4.82 -7.34 -25.28
C SER A 246 4.99 -7.26 -26.80
N GLU A 247 4.57 -8.29 -27.55
CA GLU A 247 4.67 -8.29 -29.02
C GLU A 247 3.88 -7.14 -29.68
N ALA A 248 2.69 -6.85 -29.15
CA ALA A 248 1.86 -5.75 -29.61
C ALA A 248 2.48 -4.40 -29.24
N ILE A 249 3.04 -4.25 -28.03
CA ILE A 249 3.72 -3.04 -27.57
C ILE A 249 4.94 -2.74 -28.45
N LEU A 250 5.78 -3.73 -28.73
CA LEU A 250 6.99 -3.59 -29.56
C LEU A 250 6.68 -3.12 -30.99
N THR A 251 5.48 -3.46 -31.48
CA THR A 251 4.98 -3.00 -32.79
C THR A 251 4.35 -1.61 -32.67
N TRP A 252 3.45 -1.42 -31.71
CA TRP A 252 2.69 -0.18 -31.48
C TRP A 252 3.60 1.02 -31.19
N GLN A 253 4.67 0.84 -30.39
CA GLN A 253 5.57 1.94 -30.03
C GLN A 253 6.25 2.58 -31.25
N LYS A 254 6.38 1.84 -32.36
CA LYS A 254 7.00 2.31 -33.61
C LYS A 254 6.05 3.12 -34.49
N ASP A 255 4.75 3.16 -34.16
CA ASP A 255 3.78 3.93 -34.90
C ASP A 255 4.02 5.44 -34.73
N LYS A 256 4.18 6.16 -35.85
CA LYS A 256 4.54 7.59 -35.85
C LYS A 256 3.45 8.50 -35.30
N ARG A 257 2.18 8.08 -35.32
CA ARG A 257 1.04 8.92 -34.91
C ARG A 257 0.59 8.60 -33.50
N TYR A 258 0.57 7.31 -33.15
CA TYR A 258 -0.09 6.82 -31.96
C TYR A 258 0.84 6.17 -30.94
N GLY A 259 2.08 5.83 -31.33
CA GLY A 259 3.10 5.25 -30.45
C GLY A 259 3.68 6.23 -29.43
N THR A 260 4.71 5.79 -28.72
CA THR A 260 5.49 6.60 -27.78
C THR A 260 6.71 7.24 -28.44
N LEU A 261 7.26 8.28 -27.81
CA LEU A 261 8.55 8.84 -28.20
C LEU A 261 9.65 7.78 -28.09
N ARG A 262 10.66 7.86 -28.97
CA ARG A 262 11.75 6.88 -29.09
C ARG A 262 12.49 6.64 -27.76
N LEU A 263 12.61 7.66 -26.92
CA LEU A 263 13.26 7.54 -25.61
C LEU A 263 12.50 6.62 -24.64
N TYR A 264 11.19 6.44 -24.83
CA TYR A 264 10.35 5.53 -24.06
C TYR A 264 10.15 4.17 -24.74
N HIS A 265 10.88 3.90 -25.82
CA HIS A 265 10.79 2.59 -26.46
C HIS A 265 11.42 1.54 -25.57
N ILE A 266 10.73 0.40 -25.47
CA ILE A 266 11.20 -0.75 -24.72
C ILE A 266 11.79 -1.82 -25.65
N ASN A 267 12.73 -2.60 -25.12
CA ASN A 267 13.42 -3.68 -25.82
C ASN A 267 13.31 -5.03 -25.06
N GLN A 268 13.98 -6.06 -25.58
CA GLN A 268 13.90 -7.41 -25.03
C GLN A 268 14.53 -7.55 -23.62
N ALA A 269 15.63 -6.85 -23.35
CA ALA A 269 16.27 -6.87 -22.03
C ALA A 269 15.37 -6.22 -20.96
N GLU A 270 14.66 -5.15 -21.33
CA GLU A 270 13.69 -4.50 -20.43
C GLU A 270 12.47 -5.39 -20.16
N LEU A 271 12.08 -6.23 -21.12
CA LEU A 271 11.05 -7.25 -20.93
C LEU A 271 11.55 -8.43 -20.07
N GLU A 272 12.83 -8.76 -20.11
CA GLU A 272 13.44 -9.75 -19.20
C GLU A 272 13.42 -9.24 -17.76
N LEU A 273 13.83 -8.00 -17.52
CA LEU A 273 13.67 -7.34 -16.22
C LEU A 273 12.21 -7.39 -15.74
N ALA A 274 11.24 -7.13 -16.62
CA ALA A 274 9.84 -7.22 -16.23
C ALA A 274 9.44 -8.62 -15.76
N ARG A 275 9.94 -9.68 -16.39
CA ARG A 275 9.68 -11.07 -15.97
C ARG A 275 10.28 -11.38 -14.61
N ASP A 276 11.53 -10.96 -14.38
CA ASP A 276 12.22 -11.17 -13.12
C ASP A 276 11.49 -10.43 -11.97
N LEU A 277 11.06 -9.19 -12.21
CA LEU A 277 10.25 -8.43 -11.25
C LEU A 277 8.88 -9.06 -11.00
N ILE A 278 8.22 -9.62 -12.02
CA ILE A 278 6.95 -10.35 -11.85
C ILE A 278 7.16 -11.54 -10.91
N GLY A 279 8.23 -12.32 -11.13
CA GLY A 279 8.54 -13.49 -10.30
C GLY A 279 8.72 -13.16 -8.82
N VAL A 280 9.38 -12.03 -8.51
CA VAL A 280 9.58 -11.57 -7.12
C VAL A 280 8.32 -10.96 -6.52
N LEU A 281 7.56 -10.18 -7.28
CA LEU A 281 6.41 -9.44 -6.77
C LEU A 281 5.13 -10.30 -6.64
N GLN A 282 5.07 -11.46 -7.31
CA GLN A 282 3.86 -12.28 -7.38
C GLN A 282 3.32 -12.70 -6.00
N ILE A 283 4.20 -13.10 -5.08
CA ILE A 283 3.79 -13.55 -3.74
C ILE A 283 3.03 -12.47 -2.95
N PHE A 284 3.42 -11.20 -3.13
CA PHE A 284 2.78 -10.06 -2.46
C PHE A 284 1.33 -9.89 -2.93
N GLN A 285 1.07 -10.09 -4.23
CA GLN A 285 -0.27 -10.02 -4.77
C GLN A 285 -1.13 -11.20 -4.32
N GLU A 286 -0.58 -12.42 -4.30
CA GLU A 286 -1.29 -13.61 -3.85
C GLU A 286 -1.71 -13.47 -2.38
N ILE A 287 -0.82 -13.00 -1.52
CA ILE A 287 -1.12 -12.72 -0.11
C ILE A 287 -2.13 -11.57 0.02
N THR A 288 -1.97 -10.48 -0.74
CA THR A 288 -2.92 -9.35 -0.72
C THR A 288 -4.34 -9.84 -1.04
N LEU A 289 -4.50 -10.70 -2.06
CA LEU A 289 -5.80 -11.26 -2.43
C LEU A 289 -6.39 -12.14 -1.32
N GLN A 290 -5.55 -12.94 -0.65
CA GLN A 290 -5.99 -13.75 0.49
C GLN A 290 -6.47 -12.88 1.66
N VAL A 291 -5.72 -11.82 1.99
CA VAL A 291 -6.10 -10.85 3.05
C VAL A 291 -7.37 -10.09 2.69
N SER A 292 -7.54 -9.76 1.40
CA SER A 292 -8.71 -9.02 0.88
C SER A 292 -9.98 -9.88 0.73
N THR A 293 -9.92 -11.17 1.10
CA THR A 293 -11.10 -12.05 1.03
C THR A 293 -12.10 -11.68 2.11
N HIS A 294 -13.23 -11.11 1.69
CA HIS A 294 -14.32 -10.70 2.58
C HIS A 294 -14.84 -11.84 3.47
N GLY A 295 -15.12 -11.52 4.74
CA GLY A 295 -15.80 -12.42 5.67
C GLY A 295 -14.94 -13.54 6.25
N VAL A 296 -13.63 -13.54 6.03
CA VAL A 296 -12.71 -14.53 6.60
C VAL A 296 -11.85 -13.88 7.67
N ALA A 297 -11.72 -14.54 8.83
CA ALA A 297 -10.78 -14.12 9.86
C ALA A 297 -9.34 -14.44 9.41
N ARG A 298 -8.53 -13.40 9.16
CA ARG A 298 -7.16 -13.54 8.62
C ARG A 298 -6.05 -13.16 9.59
N ILE A 299 -6.37 -12.63 10.78
CA ILE A 299 -5.37 -12.18 11.77
C ILE A 299 -4.37 -13.29 12.11
N SER A 300 -4.85 -14.53 12.29
CA SER A 300 -3.98 -15.68 12.61
C SER A 300 -3.00 -16.03 11.49
N GLN A 301 -3.24 -15.60 10.26
CA GLN A 301 -2.38 -15.89 9.10
C GLN A 301 -1.32 -14.80 8.87
N VAL A 302 -1.40 -13.65 9.56
CA VAL A 302 -0.52 -12.51 9.28
C VAL A 302 0.95 -12.87 9.46
N VAL A 303 1.33 -13.48 10.58
CA VAL A 303 2.71 -13.94 10.82
C VAL A 303 3.14 -14.96 9.76
N VAL A 304 2.24 -15.88 9.38
CA VAL A 304 2.50 -16.87 8.33
C VAL A 304 2.79 -16.20 6.98
N PHE A 305 2.04 -15.15 6.63
CA PHE A 305 2.26 -14.39 5.40
C PHE A 305 3.58 -13.64 5.43
N ILE A 306 3.95 -13.05 6.57
CA ILE A 306 5.24 -12.38 6.74
C ILE A 306 6.38 -13.41 6.59
N ASP A 307 6.26 -14.59 7.20
CA ASP A 307 7.24 -15.68 7.08
C ASP A 307 7.37 -16.19 5.62
N GLN A 308 6.25 -16.30 4.89
CA GLN A 308 6.25 -16.68 3.47
C GLN A 308 6.96 -15.65 2.60
N ILE A 309 6.70 -14.35 2.82
CA ILE A 309 7.38 -13.24 2.13
C ILE A 309 8.87 -13.27 2.44
N THR A 310 9.23 -13.34 3.72
CA THR A 310 10.62 -13.41 4.19
C THR A 310 11.35 -14.58 3.55
N SER A 311 10.76 -15.79 3.60
CA SER A 311 11.35 -16.97 2.98
C SER A 311 11.55 -16.79 1.48
N HIS A 312 10.57 -16.22 0.77
CA HIS A 312 10.68 -15.98 -0.68
C HIS A 312 11.82 -15.01 -1.00
N LEU A 313 11.88 -13.86 -0.32
CA LEU A 313 12.95 -12.88 -0.50
C LEU A 313 14.32 -13.48 -0.16
N SER A 314 14.43 -14.25 0.92
CA SER A 314 15.67 -14.93 1.31
C SER A 314 16.12 -15.95 0.26
N THR A 315 15.20 -16.72 -0.34
CA THR A 315 15.52 -17.63 -1.44
C THR A 315 16.06 -16.88 -2.65
N VAL A 316 15.47 -15.73 -3.01
CA VAL A 316 15.96 -14.87 -4.10
C VAL A 316 17.37 -14.33 -3.80
N ILE A 317 17.67 -14.00 -2.55
CA ILE A 317 18.99 -13.48 -2.13
C ILE A 317 20.06 -14.59 -2.09
N THR A 318 19.74 -15.76 -1.56
CA THR A 318 20.72 -16.83 -1.28
C THR A 318 21.14 -17.58 -2.55
N ASN A 319 20.28 -17.53 -3.58
CA ASN A 319 20.53 -17.84 -4.99
C ASN A 319 21.56 -18.95 -5.27
N GLU A 320 21.12 -20.21 -5.25
CA GLU A 320 21.95 -21.37 -5.61
C GLU A 320 22.29 -21.45 -7.13
N GLU A 321 21.71 -20.59 -7.99
CA GLU A 321 21.74 -20.76 -9.46
C GLU A 321 22.10 -19.49 -10.29
N ASP A 322 22.62 -18.40 -9.71
CA ASP A 322 22.99 -17.16 -10.45
C ASP A 322 21.85 -16.57 -11.33
N LEU A 323 20.59 -16.81 -10.97
CA LEU A 323 19.42 -16.44 -11.78
C LEU A 323 19.24 -14.93 -11.94
N TYR A 324 19.42 -14.18 -10.84
CA TYR A 324 19.15 -12.74 -10.76
C TYR A 324 20.43 -11.92 -10.57
N PRO A 325 20.51 -10.68 -11.10
CA PRO A 325 21.65 -9.80 -10.89
C PRO A 325 21.63 -9.10 -9.52
N PRO A 326 22.76 -8.54 -9.09
CA PRO A 326 22.93 -7.85 -7.79
C PRO A 326 21.83 -6.83 -7.46
N ALA A 327 21.38 -6.06 -8.45
CA ALA A 327 20.32 -5.06 -8.27
C ALA A 327 19.03 -5.64 -7.67
N LEU A 328 18.67 -6.87 -8.04
CA LEU A 328 17.46 -7.51 -7.51
C LEU A 328 17.69 -8.06 -6.10
N TRP A 329 18.87 -8.59 -5.80
CA TRP A 329 19.21 -9.04 -4.45
C TRP A 329 19.21 -7.86 -3.48
N ASN A 330 19.80 -6.73 -3.87
CA ASN A 330 19.81 -5.50 -3.10
C ASN A 330 18.38 -5.00 -2.81
N ALA A 331 17.50 -5.02 -3.81
CA ALA A 331 16.09 -4.71 -3.62
C ALA A 331 15.38 -5.70 -2.67
N CYS A 332 15.67 -7.00 -2.78
CA CYS A 332 15.10 -8.01 -1.89
C CYS A 332 15.62 -7.89 -0.45
N ARG A 333 16.89 -7.51 -0.24
CA ARG A 333 17.45 -7.21 1.10
C ARG A 333 16.70 -6.05 1.75
N ALA A 334 16.47 -4.96 1.01
CA ALA A 334 15.64 -3.85 1.50
C ALA A 334 14.21 -4.31 1.83
N GLY A 335 13.60 -5.13 0.95
CA GLY A 335 12.28 -5.72 1.21
C GLY A 335 12.24 -6.60 2.46
N LEU A 336 13.28 -7.38 2.71
CA LEU A 336 13.41 -8.24 3.90
C LEU A 336 13.48 -7.39 5.19
N GLN A 337 14.20 -6.28 5.17
CA GLN A 337 14.28 -5.36 6.31
C GLN A 337 12.94 -4.71 6.62
N LEU A 338 12.22 -4.28 5.59
CA LEU A 338 10.87 -3.76 5.76
C LEU A 338 9.94 -4.83 6.37
N THR A 339 10.06 -6.06 5.88
CA THR A 339 9.29 -7.20 6.37
C THR A 339 9.60 -7.49 7.84
N ASN A 340 10.88 -7.46 8.24
CA ASN A 340 11.31 -7.59 9.64
C ASN A 340 10.77 -6.47 10.54
N LYS A 341 10.79 -5.21 10.08
CA LYS A 341 10.18 -4.09 10.81
C LYS A 341 8.71 -4.36 11.11
N TYR A 342 7.94 -4.81 10.12
CA TYR A 342 6.52 -5.13 10.31
C TYR A 342 6.31 -6.39 11.15
N TYR A 343 7.21 -7.37 11.07
CA TYR A 343 7.19 -8.52 11.97
C TYR A 343 7.29 -8.06 13.44
N THR A 344 8.25 -7.20 13.77
CA THR A 344 8.40 -6.63 15.13
C THR A 344 7.17 -5.84 15.59
N LEU A 345 6.45 -5.18 14.67
CA LEU A 345 5.20 -4.50 15.01
C LEU A 345 4.07 -5.46 15.36
N THR A 346 4.14 -6.73 14.97
CA THR A 346 3.16 -7.73 15.41
C THR A 346 3.28 -8.00 16.92
N ASP A 347 4.46 -7.85 17.51
CA ASP A 347 4.67 -7.98 18.96
C ASP A 347 4.06 -6.83 19.76
N CYS A 348 3.73 -5.71 19.10
CA CYS A 348 3.07 -4.57 19.74
C CYS A 348 1.60 -4.85 20.09
N SER A 349 1.02 -5.96 19.62
CA SER A 349 -0.35 -6.38 19.93
C SER A 349 -0.44 -7.89 20.17
N PRO A 350 -0.92 -8.34 21.34
CA PRO A 350 -1.06 -9.77 21.61
C PRO A 350 -2.10 -10.45 20.70
N LEU A 351 -2.92 -9.67 19.97
CA LEU A 351 -3.97 -10.20 19.09
C LEU A 351 -3.44 -11.15 18.02
N TYR A 352 -2.26 -10.89 17.46
CA TYR A 352 -1.70 -11.75 16.41
C TYR A 352 -1.32 -13.12 16.95
N LEU A 353 -0.56 -13.16 18.05
CA LEU A 353 -0.15 -14.40 18.72
C LEU A 353 -1.34 -15.17 19.28
N VAL A 354 -2.25 -14.48 19.99
CA VAL A 354 -3.47 -15.11 20.53
C VAL A 354 -4.32 -15.71 19.41
N ALA A 355 -4.48 -15.02 18.29
CA ALA A 355 -5.22 -15.56 17.15
C ALA A 355 -4.56 -16.82 16.56
N MET A 356 -3.23 -16.88 16.52
CA MET A 356 -2.50 -18.07 16.09
C MET A 356 -2.68 -19.24 17.06
N VAL A 357 -2.53 -19.01 18.37
CA VAL A 357 -2.70 -20.06 19.39
C VAL A 357 -4.13 -20.62 19.38
N LEU A 358 -5.13 -19.76 19.21
CA LEU A 358 -6.53 -20.17 19.11
C LEU A 358 -6.88 -20.88 17.79
N HIS A 359 -6.03 -20.77 16.76
CA HIS A 359 -6.28 -21.38 15.46
C HIS A 359 -6.05 -22.91 15.55
N PRO A 360 -7.08 -23.76 15.29
CA PRO A 360 -6.99 -25.20 15.54
C PRO A 360 -5.89 -25.93 14.78
N SER A 361 -5.48 -25.40 13.63
CA SER A 361 -4.41 -25.96 12.79
C SER A 361 -3.01 -25.44 13.13
N PHE A 362 -2.88 -24.38 13.92
CA PHE A 362 -1.58 -23.80 14.27
C PHE A 362 -1.19 -24.16 15.69
N LYS A 363 -1.96 -23.68 16.68
CA LYS A 363 -1.67 -23.87 18.11
C LYS A 363 -0.18 -23.59 18.40
N ASP A 364 0.43 -24.41 19.24
CA ASP A 364 1.87 -24.41 19.51
C ASP A 364 2.70 -25.14 18.44
N GLU A 365 2.07 -25.97 17.59
CA GLU A 365 2.76 -26.71 16.54
C GLU A 365 3.38 -25.79 15.48
N TYR A 366 2.71 -24.68 15.14
CA TYR A 366 3.25 -23.72 14.18
C TYR A 366 4.61 -23.17 14.65
N PHE A 367 4.70 -22.68 15.89
CA PHE A 367 5.95 -22.08 16.38
C PHE A 367 7.10 -23.07 16.43
N LYS A 368 6.80 -24.35 16.72
CA LYS A 368 7.78 -25.44 16.65
C LYS A 368 8.27 -25.69 15.22
N LEU A 369 7.37 -25.71 14.24
CA LEU A 369 7.70 -25.89 12.82
C LEU A 369 8.46 -24.69 12.25
N ALA A 370 8.10 -23.48 12.67
CA ALA A 370 8.78 -22.23 12.36
C ALA A 370 10.12 -22.08 13.10
N LYS A 371 10.50 -23.06 13.94
CA LYS A 371 11.77 -23.10 14.69
C LYS A 371 11.98 -21.88 15.59
N TRP A 372 10.91 -21.39 16.20
CA TRP A 372 11.03 -20.33 17.21
C TRP A 372 11.83 -20.82 18.41
N GLN A 373 12.50 -19.88 19.10
CA GLN A 373 13.23 -20.22 20.32
C GLN A 373 12.26 -20.72 21.40
N PRO A 374 12.62 -21.75 22.19
CA PRO A 374 11.74 -22.30 23.23
C PRO A 374 11.17 -21.25 24.18
N GLU A 375 11.97 -20.23 24.52
CA GLU A 375 11.57 -19.13 25.40
C GLU A 375 10.44 -18.30 24.78
N TRP A 376 10.49 -18.02 23.47
CA TRP A 376 9.46 -17.28 22.75
C TRP A 376 8.16 -18.08 22.63
N ILE A 377 8.26 -19.41 22.49
CA ILE A 377 7.08 -20.28 22.46
C ILE A 377 6.37 -20.27 23.82
N ILE A 378 7.13 -20.28 24.92
CA ILE A 378 6.57 -20.21 26.27
C ILE A 378 5.91 -18.85 26.52
N GLU A 379 6.48 -17.75 26.04
CA GLU A 379 5.89 -16.43 26.16
C GLU A 379 4.61 -16.26 25.33
N ALA A 380 4.53 -16.91 24.17
CA ALA A 380 3.37 -16.85 23.28
C ALA A 380 2.15 -17.67 23.75
N ILE A 381 2.36 -18.70 24.60
CA ILE A 381 1.32 -19.61 25.13
C ILE A 381 0.85 -19.15 26.51
#